data_AF-A0A6G3XT00-F1
#
_entry.id   AF-A0A6G3XT00-F1
#
_cell.length_a   1.000
_cell.length_b   1.000
_cell.length_c   1.000
_cell.angle_alpha   90.00
_cell.angle_beta   90.00
_cell.angle_gamma   90.00
#
_symmetry.space_group_name_H-M   'P 1'
#
loop_
_entity.id
_entity.type
_entity.pdbx_description
1 polymer ?
#
loop_
_entity_poly.entity_id
_entity_poly.type
_entity_poly.pdbx_seq_one_letter_code
_entity_poly.pdbx_strand_id
1 'polypeptide(L)'
;TEDLPYLADHRIQDTVVFPAAGYLEMAAQAVLRLTGGTTAVLADVDLRKALFLPDGEDRTVEVSLSLENAAFTIASPAGDDGERAVHAGGIVRT
;
A
#
# COMPACT_ATOMS: atom_id res chain seq x y z
N THR A 1 -15.50 -5.00 -8.17
CA THR A 1 -14.11 -5.21 -7.70
C THR A 1 -13.79 -6.66 -7.93
N GLU A 2 -12.55 -6.99 -8.32
CA GLU A 2 -12.13 -8.38 -8.45
C GLU A 2 -11.96 -8.99 -7.05
N ASP A 3 -12.45 -10.20 -6.82
CA ASP A 3 -12.26 -10.89 -5.53
C ASP A 3 -10.79 -11.29 -5.39
N LEU A 4 -10.20 -11.04 -4.22
CA LEU A 4 -8.80 -11.34 -3.90
C LEU A 4 -8.70 -12.45 -2.84
N PRO A 5 -9.12 -13.70 -3.16
CA PRO A 5 -9.23 -14.78 -2.18
C PRO A 5 -7.89 -15.13 -1.52
N TYR A 6 -6.77 -14.89 -2.20
CA TYR A 6 -5.43 -15.13 -1.64
C TYR A 6 -5.12 -14.27 -0.40
N LEU A 7 -5.85 -13.16 -0.17
CA LEU A 7 -5.65 -12.36 1.04
C LEU A 7 -6.06 -13.11 2.31
N ALA A 8 -7.00 -14.06 2.22
CA ALA A 8 -7.46 -14.84 3.37
C ALA A 8 -6.37 -15.70 4.01
N ASP A 9 -5.31 -16.03 3.26
CA ASP A 9 -4.20 -16.89 3.70
C ASP A 9 -3.12 -16.15 4.50
N HIS A 10 -3.03 -14.81 4.40
CA HIS A 10 -2.03 -14.03 5.11
C HIS A 10 -2.56 -13.55 6.47
N ARG A 11 -2.44 -14.42 7.49
CA ARG A 11 -3.00 -14.20 8.83
C ARG A 11 -1.92 -14.08 9.91
N ILE A 12 -2.18 -13.25 10.91
CA ILE A 12 -1.39 -13.16 12.15
C ILE A 12 -2.37 -13.32 13.32
N GLN A 13 -2.15 -14.33 14.17
CA GLN A 13 -3.04 -14.65 15.30
C GLN A 13 -4.52 -14.70 14.86
N ASP A 14 -4.79 -15.48 13.81
CA ASP A 14 -6.12 -15.64 13.19
C ASP A 14 -6.80 -14.35 12.70
N THR A 15 -6.06 -13.26 12.50
CA THR A 15 -6.59 -12.04 11.87
C THR A 15 -5.97 -11.87 10.49
N VAL A 16 -6.78 -11.62 9.46
CA VAL A 16 -6.27 -11.30 8.12
C VAL A 16 -5.57 -9.94 8.17
N VAL A 17 -4.31 -9.92 7.73
CA VAL A 17 -3.50 -8.72 7.64
C VAL A 17 -3.06 -8.57 6.20
N PHE A 18 -3.28 -7.40 5.61
CA PHE A 18 -2.81 -7.13 4.25
C PHE A 18 -1.28 -7.28 4.20
N PRO A 19 -0.74 -8.08 3.25
CA PRO A 19 0.68 -8.39 3.23
C PRO A 19 1.52 -7.17 2.86
N ALA A 20 2.70 -7.04 3.48
CA ALA A 20 3.64 -5.96 3.16
C ALA A 20 4.03 -5.95 1.67
N ALA A 21 4.15 -7.13 1.05
CA ALA A 21 4.39 -7.26 -0.38
C ALA A 21 3.28 -6.62 -1.23
N GLY A 22 2.03 -6.60 -0.76
CA GLY A 22 0.94 -5.93 -1.44
C GLY A 22 1.12 -4.40 -1.49
N TYR A 23 1.72 -3.80 -0.44
CA TYR A 23 2.05 -2.36 -0.47
C TYR A 23 3.14 -2.06 -1.51
N LEU A 24 4.15 -2.93 -1.60
CA LEU A 24 5.22 -2.79 -2.59
C LEU A 24 4.69 -2.95 -4.02
N GLU A 25 3.81 -3.91 -4.25
CA GLU A 25 3.17 -4.11 -5.55
C GLU A 25 2.35 -2.87 -5.95
N MET A 26 1.55 -2.32 -5.04
CA MET A 26 0.80 -1.08 -5.30
C MET A 26 1.71 0.08 -5.68
N ALA A 27 2.80 0.30 -4.95
CA ALA A 27 3.77 1.35 -5.24
C ALA A 27 4.46 1.12 -6.60
N ALA A 28 4.92 -0.11 -6.87
CA ALA A 28 5.56 -0.48 -8.13
C ALA A 28 4.61 -0.26 -9.32
N GLN A 29 3.37 -0.74 -9.25
CA GLN A 29 2.38 -0.54 -10.31
C GLN A 29 2.04 0.94 -10.54
N ALA A 30 1.98 1.75 -9.48
CA ALA A 30 1.77 3.18 -9.62
C ALA A 30 2.94 3.85 -10.37
N VAL A 31 4.19 3.49 -10.05
CA VAL A 31 5.38 3.98 -10.76
C VAL A 31 5.37 3.54 -12.24
N LEU A 32 5.11 2.26 -12.52
CA LEU A 32 5.06 1.73 -13.88
C LEU A 32 3.98 2.43 -14.72
N ARG A 33 2.78 2.64 -14.15
CA ARG A 33 1.68 3.33 -14.84
C ARG A 33 1.99 4.80 -15.13
N LEU A 34 2.66 5.51 -14.23
CA LEU A 34 3.00 6.92 -14.41
C LEU A 34 4.17 7.12 -15.38
N THR A 35 5.14 6.21 -15.37
CA THR A 35 6.38 6.34 -16.16
C THR A 35 6.31 5.65 -17.52
N GLY A 36 5.42 4.68 -17.70
CA GLY A 36 5.42 3.78 -18.85
C GLY A 36 6.61 2.82 -18.89
N GLY A 37 7.37 2.72 -17.80
CA GLY A 37 8.51 1.81 -17.67
C GLY A 37 8.10 0.36 -17.49
N THR A 38 9.10 -0.54 -17.48
CA THR A 38 8.92 -1.98 -17.25
C THR A 38 9.46 -2.44 -15.90
N THR A 39 10.17 -1.57 -15.19
CA THR A 39 10.78 -1.84 -13.88
C THR A 39 10.59 -0.66 -12.94
N ALA A 40 10.32 -0.93 -11.67
CA ALA A 40 10.30 0.06 -10.60
C ALA A 40 11.29 -0.35 -9.51
N VAL A 41 12.09 0.60 -9.02
CA VAL A 41 13.00 0.39 -7.89
C VAL A 41 12.46 1.16 -6.70
N LEU A 42 12.09 0.43 -5.63
CA LEU A 42 11.65 1.00 -4.37
C LEU A 42 12.77 0.84 -3.34
N ALA A 43 13.07 1.89 -2.60
CA ALA A 43 14.11 1.92 -1.59
C ALA A 43 13.64 2.61 -0.32
N ASP A 44 14.42 2.43 0.75
CA ASP A 44 14.18 3.08 2.05
C ASP A 44 12.75 2.87 2.54
N VAL A 45 12.23 1.66 2.31
CA VAL A 45 10.86 1.29 2.61
C VAL A 45 10.65 1.17 4.12
N ASP A 46 9.63 1.84 4.61
CA ASP A 46 9.14 1.74 5.97
C ASP A 46 7.73 1.10 6.00
N LEU A 47 7.52 0.19 6.95
CA LEU A 47 6.22 -0.43 7.24
C LEU A 47 5.74 0.10 8.59
N ARG A 48 4.80 1.05 8.56
CA ARG A 48 4.41 1.83 9.74
C ARG A 48 3.22 1.24 10.48
N LYS A 49 2.21 0.76 9.75
CA LYS A 49 0.95 0.30 10.34
C LYS A 49 0.34 -0.85 9.55
N ALA A 50 0.02 -1.93 10.26
CA ALA A 50 -0.72 -3.05 9.68
C ALA A 50 -2.11 -2.59 9.20
N LEU A 51 -2.56 -3.11 8.07
CA LEU A 51 -3.93 -2.97 7.59
C LEU A 51 -4.65 -4.30 7.86
N PHE A 52 -5.57 -4.27 8.81
CA PHE A 52 -6.42 -5.40 9.11
C PHE A 52 -7.60 -5.44 8.14
N LEU A 53 -7.94 -6.64 7.69
CA LEU A 53 -9.05 -6.90 6.78
C LEU A 53 -10.09 -7.77 7.50
N PRO A 54 -11.04 -7.19 8.25
CA PRO A 54 -12.12 -7.97 8.86
C PRO A 54 -12.97 -8.64 7.79
N ASP A 55 -13.49 -9.82 8.11
CA ASP A 55 -14.32 -10.58 7.19
C ASP A 55 -15.57 -9.77 6.79
N GLY A 56 -15.80 -9.64 5.49
CA GLY A 56 -16.95 -8.92 4.93
C GLY A 56 -16.82 -7.39 4.91
N GLU A 57 -15.66 -6.84 5.26
CA GLU A 57 -15.37 -5.40 5.17
C GLU A 57 -14.35 -5.09 4.09
N ASP A 58 -14.73 -4.21 3.15
CA ASP A 58 -13.78 -3.63 2.20
C ASP A 58 -12.96 -2.53 2.87
N ARG A 59 -11.67 -2.47 2.52
CA ARG A 59 -10.76 -1.39 2.94
C ARG A 59 -10.26 -0.63 1.73
N THR A 60 -10.58 0.65 1.66
CA THR A 60 -9.98 1.56 0.69
C THR A 60 -8.57 1.95 1.13
N VAL A 61 -7.63 1.89 0.19
CA VAL A 61 -6.26 2.38 0.34
C VAL A 61 -5.92 3.31 -0.83
N GLU A 62 -5.05 4.27 -0.56
CA GLU A 62 -4.62 5.29 -1.51
C GLU A 62 -3.11 5.24 -1.65
N VAL A 63 -2.64 5.22 -2.90
CA VAL A 63 -1.24 5.35 -3.25
C VAL A 63 -0.97 6.81 -3.61
N SER A 64 0.02 7.43 -2.99
CA SER A 64 0.47 8.77 -3.36
C SER A 64 1.93 8.73 -3.78
N LEU A 65 2.27 9.46 -4.85
CA LEU A 65 3.63 9.61 -5.36
C LEU A 65 3.96 11.09 -5.47
N SER A 66 5.07 11.49 -4.86
CA SER A 66 5.57 12.86 -4.88
C SER A 66 6.74 12.96 -5.86
N LEU A 67 6.61 13.85 -6.85
CA LEU A 67 7.68 14.11 -7.82
C LEU A 67 8.79 15.00 -7.24
N GLU A 68 8.51 15.73 -6.15
CA GLU A 68 9.46 16.66 -5.54
C GLU A 68 10.60 15.94 -4.82
N ASN A 69 10.27 14.86 -4.12
CA ASN A 69 11.21 14.10 -3.28
C ASN A 69 11.23 12.60 -3.61
N ALA A 70 10.59 12.20 -4.70
CA ALA A 70 10.43 10.80 -5.12
C ALA A 70 9.79 9.89 -4.06
N ALA A 71 9.09 10.44 -3.06
CA ALA A 71 8.49 9.64 -2.01
C ALA A 71 7.19 8.99 -2.49
N PHE A 72 6.95 7.75 -2.03
CA PHE A 72 5.65 7.11 -2.13
C PHE A 72 5.06 6.88 -0.73
N THR A 73 3.74 6.92 -0.64
CA THR A 73 3.01 6.52 0.57
C THR A 73 1.80 5.66 0.21
N ILE A 74 1.50 4.70 1.06
CA ILE A 74 0.28 3.90 1.05
C ILE A 74 -0.48 4.21 2.32
N ALA A 75 -1.69 4.73 2.21
CA ALA A 75 -2.49 5.15 3.37
C ALA A 75 -3.97 4.83 3.19
N SER A 76 -4.69 4.60 4.28
CA SER A 76 -6.15 4.71 4.24
C SER A 76 -6.57 6.17 4.05
N PRO A 77 -7.75 6.43 3.47
CA PRO A 77 -8.36 7.75 3.47
C PRO A 77 -8.44 8.33 4.89
N ALA A 78 -8.44 9.66 4.99
CA ALA A 78 -8.61 10.33 6.28
C ALA A 78 -9.98 9.96 6.88
N GLY A 79 -9.99 9.66 8.18
CA GLY A 79 -11.24 9.56 8.93
C GLY A 79 -11.86 10.93 9.18
N ASP A 80 -12.95 10.97 9.93
CA ASP A 80 -13.63 12.21 10.33
C ASP A 80 -12.73 13.16 11.16
N ASP A 81 -11.65 12.63 11.76
CA ASP A 81 -10.62 13.37 12.49
C ASP A 81 -9.57 14.04 11.57
N GLY A 82 -9.62 13.76 10.27
CA GLY A 82 -8.70 14.29 9.26
C GLY A 82 -7.33 13.60 9.22
N GLU A 83 -7.07 12.62 10.08
CA GLU A 83 -5.77 11.94 10.13
C GLU A 83 -5.76 10.71 9.21
N ARG A 84 -4.80 10.67 8.28
CA ARG A 84 -4.61 9.54 7.37
C ARG A 84 -3.73 8.49 8.04
N ALA A 85 -4.22 7.26 8.12
CA ALA A 85 -3.42 6.13 8.59
C ALA A 85 -2.41 5.71 7.50
N VAL A 86 -1.15 6.12 7.65
CA VAL A 86 -0.07 5.70 6.74
C VAL A 86 0.37 4.28 7.10
N HIS A 87 0.30 3.37 6.14
CA HIS A 87 0.66 1.96 6.29
C HIS A 87 2.10 1.68 5.91
N ALA A 88 2.53 2.26 4.79
CA ALA A 88 3.88 2.09 4.27
C ALA A 88 4.32 3.36 3.51
N GLY A 89 5.62 3.57 3.44
CA GLY A 89 6.22 4.59 2.61
C GLY A 89 7.63 4.23 2.19
N GLY A 90 8.23 5.07 1.36
CA GLY A 90 9.60 4.91 0.92
C GLY A 90 9.93 5.84 -0.24
N ILE A 91 11.03 5.56 -0.93
CA ILE A 91 11.54 6.35 -2.06
C ILE A 91 11.51 5.52 -3.34
N VAL A 92 11.05 6.13 -4.42
CA VAL A 92 11.19 5.61 -5.78
C VAL A 92 12.57 6.00 -6.31
N ARG A 93 13.34 5.03 -6.80
CA ARG A 93 14.63 5.26 -7.46
C ARG A 93 14.50 5.05 -8.96
N THR A 94 15.13 5.94 -9.72
CA THR A 94 15.30 5.87 -11.17
C THR A 94 16.62 5.20 -11.52
#